data_AF-A0A7S2S6K0-F1
#
_entry.id   AF-A0A7S2S6K0-F1
#
_cell.length_a   1.000
_cell.length_b   1.000
_cell.length_c   1.000
_cell.angle_alpha   90.00
_cell.angle_beta   90.00
_cell.angle_gamma   90.00
#
_symmetry.space_group_name_H-M   'P 1'
#
loop_
_entity.id
_entity.type
_entity.pdbx_description
1 polymer ?
#
loop_
_entity_poly.entity_id
_entity_poly.type
_entity_poly.pdbx_seq_one_letter_code
_entity_poly.pdbx_strand_id
1 'polypeptide(L)'
;KNIAVREARQGRILVQGAREEPVETLEDVIRLFALGNVNRTTGSTLMNDQSSRSHAIFTVFIANPGRRLHSKFHLVDLAGSERAKRTGAEGLRLKESVRINQGLLALGKVISALSE
;
A
#
# COMPACT_ATOMS: atom_id res chain seq x y z
N LYS A 1 11.90 5.98 6.61
CA LYS A 1 11.02 5.57 7.73
C LYS A 1 11.18 4.07 7.95
N ASN A 2 11.38 3.61 9.18
CA ASN A 2 11.54 2.18 9.47
C ASN A 2 10.14 1.56 9.64
N ILE A 3 9.64 0.92 8.58
CA ILE A 3 8.33 0.23 8.57
C ILE A 3 8.60 -1.27 8.63
N ALA A 4 7.94 -1.97 9.55
CA ALA A 4 8.09 -3.42 9.71
C ALA A 4 6.73 -4.10 9.80
N VAL A 5 6.57 -5.21 9.07
CA VAL A 5 5.40 -6.08 9.20
C VAL A 5 5.67 -7.10 10.31
N ARG A 6 4.75 -7.21 11.27
CA ARG A 6 4.81 -8.15 12.39
C ARG A 6 3.50 -8.90 12.53
N GLU A 7 3.58 -10.11 13.05
CA GLU A 7 2.42 -10.90 13.43
C GLU A 7 2.18 -10.75 14.94
N ALA A 8 0.96 -10.38 15.31
CA ALA A 8 0.50 -10.37 16.69
C ALA A 8 -0.25 -11.65 17.04
N ARG A 9 -0.80 -11.73 18.27
CA ARG A 9 -1.63 -12.86 18.69
C ARG A 9 -2.78 -13.08 17.70
N GLN A 10 -3.18 -14.35 17.54
CA GLN A 10 -4.28 -14.78 16.66
C GLN A 10 -4.05 -14.44 15.17
N GLY A 11 -2.80 -14.41 14.71
CA GLY A 11 -2.48 -14.20 13.29
C GLY A 11 -2.69 -12.77 12.79
N ARG A 12 -2.92 -11.80 13.69
CA ARG A 12 -3.21 -10.42 13.29
C ARG A 12 -1.94 -9.72 12.81
N ILE A 13 -1.90 -9.34 11.54
CA ILE A 13 -0.81 -8.55 10.97
C ILE A 13 -0.84 -7.10 11.46
N LEU A 14 0.32 -6.59 11.88
CA LEU A 14 0.59 -5.23 12.33
C LEU A 14 1.68 -4.60 11.46
N VAL A 15 1.48 -3.34 11.08
CA VAL A 15 2.48 -2.55 10.33
C VAL A 15 3.09 -1.54 11.29
N GLN A 16 4.17 -1.93 11.96
CA GLN A 16 4.85 -1.08 12.92
C GLN A 16 5.55 0.10 12.20
N GLY A 17 5.40 1.30 12.76
CA GLY A 17 5.98 2.53 12.22
C GLY A 17 5.08 3.22 11.18
N ALA A 18 3.95 2.62 10.80
CA ALA A 18 2.91 3.33 10.06
C ALA A 18 2.27 4.40 10.97
N ARG A 19 1.89 5.54 10.39
CA ARG A 19 1.14 6.56 11.10
C ARG A 19 -0.34 6.17 11.05
N GLU A 20 -0.96 6.07 12.22
CA GLU A 20 -2.40 5.90 12.38
C GLU A 20 -2.95 7.17 13.03
N GLU A 21 -4.08 7.68 12.54
CA GLU A 21 -4.73 8.87 13.09
C GLU A 21 -6.21 8.61 13.31
N PRO A 22 -6.77 9.01 14.47
CA PRO A 22 -8.20 8.93 14.71
C PRO A 22 -8.94 9.86 13.76
N VAL A 23 -10.12 9.41 13.33
CA VAL A 23 -11.02 10.14 12.44
C VAL A 23 -12.44 10.01 12.98
N GLU A 24 -13.22 11.08 12.90
CA GLU A 24 -14.62 11.09 13.35
C GLU A 24 -15.58 11.34 12.19
N THR A 25 -15.09 11.98 11.12
CA THR A 25 -15.88 12.40 9.96
C THR A 25 -15.32 11.86 8.66
N LEU A 26 -16.12 11.92 7.59
CA LEU A 26 -15.65 11.57 6.24
C LEU A 26 -14.58 12.56 5.77
N GLU A 27 -14.73 13.83 6.12
CA GLU A 27 -13.82 14.91 5.81
C GLU A 27 -12.42 14.64 6.39
N ASP A 28 -12.34 14.09 7.61
CA ASP A 28 -11.06 13.67 8.20
C ASP A 28 -10.37 12.60 7.36
N VAL A 29 -11.13 11.59 6.91
CA VAL A 29 -10.62 10.51 6.07
C VAL A 29 -10.11 11.06 4.74
N ILE A 30 -10.89 11.92 4.08
CA ILE A 30 -10.51 12.54 2.80
C ILE A 30 -9.26 13.40 2.97
N ARG A 31 -9.16 14.18 4.05
CA ARG A 31 -7.98 14.99 4.37
C ARG A 31 -6.73 14.13 4.55
N LEU A 32 -6.83 13.04 5.30
CA LEU A 32 -5.71 12.11 5.49
C LEU A 32 -5.32 11.38 4.20
N PHE A 33 -6.29 11.03 3.37
CA PHE A 33 -6.05 10.45 2.06
C PHE A 33 -5.28 11.42 1.15
N ALA A 34 -5.73 12.69 1.07
CA ALA A 34 -5.04 13.74 0.32
C ALA A 34 -3.62 13.98 0.85
N LEU A 35 -3.44 14.04 2.18
CA LEU A 35 -2.12 14.18 2.80
C LEU A 35 -1.22 12.96 2.50
N GLY A 36 -1.77 11.75 2.52
CA GLY A 36 -1.07 10.52 2.12
C GLY A 36 -0.59 10.58 0.68
N ASN A 37 -1.44 11.05 -0.23
CA ASN A 37 -1.10 11.24 -1.63
C ASN A 37 -0.01 12.30 -1.83
N VAL A 38 -0.09 13.45 -1.15
CA VAL A 38 0.97 14.47 -1.21
C VAL A 38 2.31 13.91 -0.70
N ASN A 39 2.30 13.15 0.39
CA ASN A 39 3.52 12.50 0.91
C ASN A 39 4.07 11.43 -0.04
N ARG A 40 3.19 10.71 -0.74
CA ARG A 40 3.57 9.78 -1.81
C ARG A 40 4.23 10.54 -2.98
N THR A 41 3.67 11.68 -3.37
CA THR A 41 4.17 12.52 -4.47
C THR A 41 5.44 13.31 -4.11
N THR A 42 5.63 13.73 -2.86
CA THR A 42 6.80 14.55 -2.44
C THR A 42 8.04 13.71 -2.11
N GLY A 43 7.89 12.43 -1.79
CA GLY A 43 9.01 11.48 -1.77
C GLY A 43 9.60 11.20 -3.16
N SER A 44 8.90 11.63 -4.22
CA SER A 44 9.22 11.43 -5.63
C SER A 44 9.34 12.78 -6.35
N THR A 45 10.55 13.31 -6.54
CA THR A 45 10.74 14.61 -7.20
C THR A 45 10.10 14.69 -8.60
N LEU A 46 9.28 15.74 -8.82
CA LEU A 46 8.89 16.45 -10.07
C LEU A 46 8.99 15.75 -11.45
N MET A 47 8.61 14.48 -11.56
CA MET A 47 8.21 13.90 -12.84
C MET A 47 7.22 12.75 -12.60
N ASN A 48 6.03 12.87 -13.18
CA ASN A 48 4.81 12.04 -13.00
C ASN A 48 4.94 10.56 -13.43
N ASP A 49 6.00 9.87 -13.06
CA ASP A 49 6.22 8.45 -13.41
C ASP A 49 6.71 7.61 -12.21
N GLN A 50 6.39 8.02 -10.97
CA GLN A 50 6.70 7.23 -9.77
C GLN A 50 5.47 6.76 -8.99
N SER A 51 4.28 7.33 -9.22
CA SER A 51 3.02 6.73 -8.76
C SER A 51 2.77 5.38 -9.44
N SER A 52 3.14 5.25 -10.72
CA SER A 52 3.22 4.00 -11.47
C SER A 52 4.22 2.99 -10.91
N ARG A 53 5.12 3.41 -10.00
CA ARG A 53 6.27 2.61 -9.53
C ARG A 53 6.26 2.28 -8.05
N SER A 54 5.17 2.55 -7.35
CA SER A 54 4.98 2.14 -5.97
C SER A 54 3.56 1.67 -5.70
N HIS A 55 3.43 0.50 -5.07
CA HIS A 55 2.16 0.05 -4.50
C HIS A 55 1.82 0.90 -3.28
N ALA A 56 0.57 1.30 -3.14
CA ALA A 56 0.07 2.04 -2.01
C ALA A 56 -1.09 1.31 -1.35
N ILE A 57 -1.13 1.36 -0.01
CA ILE A 57 -2.21 0.79 0.79
C ILE A 57 -2.64 1.88 1.77
N PHE A 58 -3.89 2.32 1.65
CA PHE A 58 -4.54 3.17 2.64
C PHE A 58 -5.52 2.32 3.45
N THR A 59 -5.34 2.26 4.76
CA THR A 59 -6.14 1.40 5.65
C THR A 59 -7.05 2.24 6.51
N VAL A 60 -8.34 1.96 6.47
CA VAL A 60 -9.35 2.52 7.38
C VAL A 60 -9.73 1.46 8.39
N PHE A 61 -9.50 1.75 9.67
CA PHE A 61 -9.94 0.92 10.77
C PHE A 61 -11.31 1.42 11.23
N ILE A 62 -12.32 0.56 11.18
CA ILE A 62 -13.68 0.87 11.60
C ILE A 62 -13.95 0.07 12.87
N ALA A 63 -14.28 0.77 13.95
CA ALA A 63 -14.65 0.15 15.22
C ALA A 63 -16.06 0.63 15.61
N ASN A 64 -16.94 -0.32 15.94
CA ASN A 64 -18.21 0.00 16.59
C ASN A 64 -18.16 -0.46 18.06
N PRO A 65 -17.99 0.47 19.02
CA PRO A 65 -17.89 0.13 20.44
C PRO A 65 -19.10 -0.66 20.97
N GLY A 66 -20.30 -0.39 20.44
CA GLY A 66 -21.55 -1.03 20.88
C GLY A 66 -21.74 -2.46 20.36
N ARG A 67 -21.03 -2.88 19.30
CA ARG A 67 -21.20 -4.22 18.68
C ARG A 67 -19.95 -5.09 18.74
N ARG A 68 -18.89 -4.66 19.44
CA ARG A 68 -17.54 -5.29 19.46
C ARG A 68 -17.04 -5.67 18.05
N LEU A 69 -17.46 -4.91 17.04
CA LEU A 69 -17.10 -5.14 15.65
C LEU A 69 -15.89 -4.28 15.31
N HIS A 70 -14.82 -4.94 14.85
CA HIS A 70 -13.64 -4.30 14.31
C HIS A 70 -13.46 -4.76 12.87
N SER A 71 -13.53 -3.82 11.94
CA SER A 71 -13.33 -4.07 10.51
C SER A 71 -12.10 -3.29 10.03
N LYS A 72 -11.42 -3.85 9.03
CA LYS A 72 -10.34 -3.16 8.32
C LYS A 72 -10.74 -3.06 6.87
N PHE A 73 -10.69 -1.86 6.32
CA PHE A 73 -10.90 -1.62 4.90
C PHE A 73 -9.58 -1.17 4.28
N HIS A 74 -9.12 -1.89 3.27
CA HIS A 74 -7.88 -1.60 2.57
C HIS A 74 -8.22 -1.05 1.18
N LEU A 75 -7.84 0.21 0.94
CA LEU A 75 -7.81 0.83 -0.37
C LEU A 75 -6.42 0.63 -0.96
N VAL A 76 -6.32 -0.26 -1.95
CA VAL A 76 -5.05 -0.65 -2.55
C VAL A 76 -4.94 -0.04 -3.94
N ASP A 77 -3.87 0.71 -4.17
CA ASP A 77 -3.47 1.21 -5.48
C ASP A 77 -2.20 0.50 -5.92
N LEU A 78 -2.29 -0.27 -6.99
CA LEU A 78 -1.19 -1.09 -7.48
C LEU A 78 -0.42 -0.36 -8.57
N ALA A 79 0.91 -0.44 -8.46
CA ALA A 79 1.82 0.03 -9.50
C ALA A 79 1.65 -0.74 -10.82
N GLY A 80 2.23 -0.17 -11.87
CA GLY A 80 2.23 -0.74 -13.21
C GLY A 80 2.83 -2.15 -13.25
N SER A 81 2.24 -3.00 -14.09
CA SER A 81 2.65 -4.40 -14.28
C SER A 81 3.51 -4.60 -15.53
N GLU A 82 4.07 -3.54 -16.09
CA GLU A 82 4.85 -3.61 -17.31
C GLU A 82 6.12 -4.45 -17.12
N ARG A 83 6.40 -5.25 -18.14
CA ARG A 83 7.58 -6.11 -18.13
C ARG A 83 8.83 -5.25 -18.26
N ALA A 84 9.76 -5.37 -17.30
CA ALA A 84 11.01 -4.61 -17.30
C ALA A 84 11.77 -4.66 -18.64
N LYS A 85 11.81 -5.82 -19.32
CA LYS A 85 12.43 -5.97 -20.65
C LYS A 85 11.88 -5.04 -21.73
N ARG A 86 10.61 -4.60 -21.63
CA ARG A 86 9.97 -3.70 -22.60
C ARG A 86 10.21 -2.22 -22.28
N THR A 87 10.69 -1.91 -21.07
CA THR A 87 10.87 -0.53 -20.60
C THR A 87 12.23 0.06 -20.96
N GLY A 88 13.18 -0.76 -21.39
CA GLY A 88 14.58 -0.33 -21.58
C GLY A 88 15.26 0.13 -20.28
N ALA A 89 14.70 -0.20 -19.12
CA ALA A 89 15.26 0.19 -17.83
C ALA A 89 16.55 -0.58 -17.52
N GLU A 90 17.58 0.16 -17.09
CA GLU A 90 18.89 -0.39 -16.71
C GLU A 90 19.26 -0.01 -15.27
N GLY A 91 20.26 -0.71 -14.72
CA GLY A 91 20.85 -0.41 -13.41
C GLY A 91 19.82 -0.35 -12.28
N LEU A 92 19.70 0.81 -11.62
CA LEU A 92 18.78 1.03 -10.50
C LEU A 92 17.31 0.96 -10.91
N ARG A 93 16.96 1.46 -12.10
CA ARG A 93 15.57 1.42 -12.60
C ARG A 93 15.13 -0.01 -12.87
N LEU A 94 16.01 -0.85 -13.41
CA LEU A 94 15.72 -2.28 -13.59
C LEU A 94 15.44 -2.97 -12.24
N LYS A 95 16.26 -2.69 -11.22
CA LYS A 95 16.06 -3.24 -9.86
C LYS A 95 14.73 -2.79 -9.25
N GLU A 96 14.35 -1.53 -9.46
CA GLU A 96 13.05 -1.00 -9.05
C GLU A 96 11.89 -1.74 -9.73
N SER A 97 11.90 -1.85 -11.07
CA SER A 97 10.87 -2.57 -11.84
C SER A 97 10.75 -4.04 -11.45
N VAL A 98 11.85 -4.70 -11.11
CA VAL A 98 11.83 -6.08 -10.61
C VAL A 98 11.11 -6.16 -9.27
N ARG A 99 11.37 -5.23 -8.33
CA ARG A 99 10.72 -5.22 -7.01
C ARG A 99 9.21 -4.95 -7.10
N ILE A 100 8.80 -4.04 -7.97
CA ILE A 100 7.37 -3.76 -8.22
C ILE A 100 6.65 -5.03 -8.69
N ASN A 101 7.22 -5.69 -9.70
CA ASN A 101 6.66 -6.90 -10.29
C ASN A 101 6.69 -8.10 -9.33
N GLN A 102 7.67 -8.18 -8.43
CA GLN A 102 7.70 -9.19 -7.37
C GLN A 102 6.46 -9.08 -6.45
N GLY A 103 6.09 -7.86 -6.06
CA GLY A 103 4.87 -7.62 -5.28
C GLY A 103 3.60 -8.06 -6.00
N LEU A 104 3.45 -7.71 -7.28
CA LEU A 104 2.31 -8.10 -8.11
C LEU A 104 2.22 -9.62 -8.32
N LEU A 105 3.36 -10.28 -8.55
CA LEU A 105 3.41 -11.73 -8.71
C LEU A 105 3.01 -12.44 -7.41
N ALA A 106 3.50 -11.96 -6.26
CA ALA A 106 3.14 -12.53 -4.96
C ALA A 106 1.62 -12.38 -4.71
N LEU A 107 1.07 -11.19 -4.97
CA LEU A 107 -0.37 -10.94 -4.87
C LEU A 107 -1.18 -11.88 -5.78
N GLY A 108 -0.77 -12.00 -7.05
CA GLY A 108 -1.44 -12.89 -8.01
C GLY A 108 -1.44 -14.34 -7.54
N LYS A 109 -0.33 -14.85 -7.01
CA LYS A 109 -0.25 -16.21 -6.46
C LYS A 109 -1.21 -16.43 -5.29
N VAL A 110 -1.31 -15.48 -4.37
CA VAL A 110 -2.22 -15.57 -3.23
C VAL A 110 -3.68 -15.57 -3.69
N ILE A 111 -4.03 -14.68 -4.64
CA ILE A 111 -5.39 -14.63 -5.19
C ILE A 111 -5.74 -15.94 -5.90
N SER A 112 -4.84 -16.47 -6.73
CA SER A 112 -5.05 -17.76 -7.40
C SER A 112 -5.29 -18.88 -6.39
N ALA A 113 -4.45 -18.98 -5.35
CA ALA A 113 -4.59 -20.00 -4.31
C ALA A 113 -5.86 -19.87 -3.46
N LEU A 114 -6.46 -18.69 -3.38
CA LEU A 114 -7.73 -18.45 -2.70
C LEU A 114 -8.96 -18.66 -3.61
N SER A 115 -8.76 -18.72 -4.92
CA SER A 115 -9.82 -18.89 -5.92
C SER A 115 -10.00 -20.35 -6.35
N GLU A 116 -9.10 -21.23 -5.91
CA GLU A 116 -9.19 -22.70 -5.99
C GLU A 116 -9.84 -23.26 -4.72
#